data_AF-A0A3D5TKI6-F1
#
_entry.id   AF-A0A3D5TKI6-F1
#
_cell.length_a   1.000
_cell.length_b   1.000
_cell.length_c   1.000
_cell.angle_alpha   90.00
_cell.angle_beta   90.00
_cell.angle_gamma   90.00
#
_symmetry.space_group_name_H-M   'P 1'
#
loop_
_entity.id
_entity.type
_entity.pdbx_description
1 polymer ?
#
loop_
_entity_poly.entity_id
_entity_poly.type
_entity_poly.pdbx_seq_one_letter_code
_entity_poly.pdbx_strand_id
1 'polypeptide(L)'
;MLEILNAVNDVPVLSVFDPAFAPYGRVIEGCDFSRADEYMLKKTDIPESGNIYVPSVPELEESELKSDIENTLYGSMPVQIGFCNGRNTTYNGFEYHKCSEINYAVTPFMLVLGHVWDIRDNTYDIRSAQVFFVPAGTAIEMYQTTLHLSPCRVCDEGFKDIVILSRGTNTPLEYKKTNADPESVLLLQRNKWVIAHPEREPLIKQGAHPGVIGENKELFYK
;
A
#
# COMPACT_ATOMS: atom_id res chain seq x y z
N MET A 1 9.81 8.78 17.29
CA MET A 1 9.65 7.66 16.34
C MET A 1 10.57 7.83 15.14
N LEU A 2 10.41 8.85 14.30
CA LEU A 2 11.28 9.10 13.14
C LEU A 2 12.79 9.06 13.45
N GLU A 3 13.23 9.66 14.55
CA GLU A 3 14.64 9.60 14.98
C GLU A 3 15.12 8.17 15.24
N ILE A 4 14.29 7.33 15.87
CA ILE A 4 14.60 5.92 16.11
C ILE A 4 14.68 5.18 14.78
N LEU A 5 13.67 5.36 13.91
CA LEU A 5 13.63 4.71 12.59
C LEU A 5 14.87 5.08 11.76
N ASN A 6 15.31 6.34 11.76
CA ASN A 6 16.51 6.76 11.05
C ASN A 6 17.82 6.27 11.72
N ALA A 7 17.81 5.97 13.01
CA ALA A 7 18.99 5.43 13.70
C ALA A 7 19.20 3.92 13.44
N VAL A 8 18.14 3.18 13.13
CA VAL A 8 18.17 1.72 12.97
C VAL A 8 18.10 1.24 11.52
N ASN A 9 17.88 2.15 10.56
CA ASN A 9 17.85 1.84 9.12
C ASN A 9 19.04 2.47 8.40
N ASP A 10 19.50 1.81 7.33
CA ASP A 10 20.56 2.30 6.43
C ASP A 10 20.01 3.24 5.32
N VAL A 11 18.69 3.42 5.28
CA VAL A 11 17.96 4.32 4.39
C VAL A 11 17.24 5.40 5.20
N PRO A 12 17.17 6.64 4.70
CA PRO A 12 16.38 7.69 5.34
C PRO A 12 14.90 7.30 5.41
N VAL A 13 14.31 7.51 6.59
CA VAL A 13 12.86 7.41 6.79
C VAL A 13 12.31 8.83 6.92
N LEU A 14 11.56 9.26 5.91
CA LEU A 14 10.95 10.58 5.85
C LEU A 14 9.55 10.57 6.47
N SER A 15 9.00 11.73 6.80
CA SER A 15 7.59 11.85 7.19
C SER A 15 6.71 11.98 5.95
N VAL A 16 5.47 11.47 5.97
CA VAL A 16 4.48 11.82 4.93
C VAL A 16 4.11 13.31 4.90
N PHE A 17 4.45 14.06 5.96
CA PHE A 17 4.33 15.51 6.00
C PHE A 17 5.54 16.24 5.40
N ASP A 18 6.61 15.51 5.03
CA ASP A 18 7.77 16.09 4.36
C ASP A 18 7.41 16.46 2.90
N PRO A 19 7.87 17.61 2.38
CA PRO A 19 7.66 17.98 0.97
C PRO A 19 8.10 16.91 -0.04
N ALA A 20 9.05 16.04 0.33
CA ALA A 20 9.48 14.91 -0.48
C ALA A 20 8.38 13.88 -0.75
N PHE A 21 7.27 13.87 0.01
CA PHE A 21 6.13 12.98 -0.23
C PHE A 21 5.26 13.42 -1.42
N ALA A 22 5.31 14.70 -1.80
CA ALA A 22 4.42 15.28 -2.81
C ALA A 22 4.40 14.57 -4.18
N PRO A 23 5.50 13.97 -4.70
CA PRO A 23 5.47 13.21 -5.94
C PRO A 23 4.68 11.88 -5.83
N TYR A 24 4.57 11.33 -4.63
CA TYR A 24 3.95 10.03 -4.37
C TYR A 24 2.48 10.15 -3.98
N GLY A 25 2.09 11.27 -3.39
CA GLY A 25 0.78 11.40 -2.80
C GLY A 25 0.55 12.71 -2.07
N ARG A 26 -0.52 12.73 -1.29
CA ARG A 26 -0.84 13.83 -0.37
C ARG A 26 -1.47 13.30 0.92
N VAL A 27 -1.32 14.06 2.00
CA VAL A 27 -2.12 13.86 3.21
C VAL A 27 -3.53 14.37 2.97
N ILE A 28 -4.53 13.59 3.36
CA ILE A 28 -5.95 13.96 3.24
C ILE A 28 -6.40 14.60 4.55
N GLU A 29 -7.10 15.73 4.42
CA GLU A 29 -7.70 16.46 5.53
C GLU A 29 -9.21 16.56 5.33
N GLY A 30 -9.95 16.75 6.43
CA GLY A 30 -11.40 17.04 6.39
C GLY A 30 -12.33 15.83 6.19
N CYS A 31 -11.81 14.60 6.22
CA CYS A 31 -12.60 13.37 6.18
C CYS A 31 -12.58 12.69 7.57
N ASP A 32 -13.74 12.26 8.06
CA ASP A 32 -13.87 11.64 9.39
C ASP A 32 -13.77 10.11 9.33
N PHE A 33 -12.62 9.59 9.76
CA PHE A 33 -12.35 8.15 9.85
C PHE A 33 -12.71 7.54 11.21
N SER A 34 -13.20 8.32 12.18
CA SER A 34 -13.33 7.89 13.59
C SER A 34 -14.08 6.57 13.79
N ARG A 35 -15.21 6.38 13.10
CA ARG A 35 -16.00 5.13 13.16
C ARG A 35 -15.27 3.94 12.56
N ALA A 36 -14.56 4.16 11.45
CA ALA A 36 -13.82 3.11 10.77
C ALA A 36 -12.58 2.71 11.58
N ASP A 37 -11.88 3.69 12.17
CA ASP A 37 -10.79 3.48 13.13
C ASP A 37 -11.25 2.65 14.35
N GLU A 38 -12.37 3.04 14.97
CA GLU A 38 -12.95 2.32 16.09
C GLU A 38 -13.33 0.88 15.73
N TYR A 39 -13.91 0.65 14.54
CA TYR A 39 -14.18 -0.69 14.04
C TYR A 39 -12.89 -1.49 13.92
N MET A 40 -11.85 -0.92 13.30
CA MET A 40 -10.57 -1.60 13.10
C MET A 40 -9.89 -1.98 14.41
N LEU A 41 -9.93 -1.12 15.43
CA LEU A 41 -9.41 -1.39 16.76
C LEU A 41 -10.18 -2.50 17.50
N LYS A 42 -11.50 -2.59 17.31
CA LYS A 42 -12.36 -3.52 18.07
C LYS A 42 -12.64 -4.86 17.39
N LYS A 43 -12.58 -4.91 16.05
CA LYS A 43 -13.16 -6.02 15.25
C LYS A 43 -12.17 -6.73 14.36
N THR A 44 -10.94 -6.23 14.24
CA THR A 44 -9.91 -6.87 13.42
C THR A 44 -8.70 -7.21 14.27
N ASP A 45 -7.94 -8.20 13.85
CA ASP A 45 -6.68 -8.61 14.50
C ASP A 45 -5.50 -8.38 13.55
N ILE A 46 -4.30 -8.31 14.13
CA ILE A 46 -3.06 -8.41 13.36
C ILE A 46 -2.66 -9.89 13.36
N PRO A 47 -2.48 -10.53 12.19
CA PRO A 47 -2.15 -11.95 12.12
C PRO A 47 -0.84 -12.28 12.82
N GLU A 48 -0.70 -13.53 13.26
CA GLU A 48 0.54 -14.00 13.89
C GLU A 48 1.76 -13.91 12.95
N SER A 49 1.53 -14.12 11.66
CA SER A 49 2.55 -14.04 10.61
C SER A 49 1.96 -13.49 9.31
N GLY A 50 2.81 -12.84 8.51
CA GLY A 50 2.41 -12.27 7.22
C GLY A 50 1.42 -11.11 7.35
N ASN A 51 0.56 -10.98 6.34
CA ASN A 51 -0.48 -9.96 6.25
C ASN A 51 -1.83 -10.61 5.91
N ILE A 52 -2.92 -10.04 6.41
CA ILE A 52 -4.28 -10.31 5.99
C ILE A 52 -4.77 -9.09 5.23
N TYR A 53 -5.31 -9.33 4.03
CA TYR A 53 -5.95 -8.30 3.21
C TYR A 53 -7.41 -8.68 2.96
N VAL A 54 -8.32 -7.76 3.27
CA VAL A 54 -9.76 -7.90 3.00
C VAL A 54 -10.18 -6.71 2.13
N PRO A 55 -10.56 -6.91 0.86
CA PRO A 55 -10.77 -5.81 -0.09
C PRO A 55 -12.02 -4.95 0.18
N SER A 56 -13.04 -5.52 0.80
CA SER A 56 -14.33 -4.87 1.01
C SER A 56 -14.97 -5.45 2.28
N VAL A 57 -15.27 -4.57 3.23
CA VAL A 57 -15.89 -4.91 4.52
C VAL A 57 -17.21 -4.15 4.61
N PRO A 58 -18.36 -4.84 4.62
CA PRO A 58 -19.67 -4.21 4.66
C PRO A 58 -19.82 -3.17 5.77
N GLU A 59 -19.33 -3.46 6.97
CA GLU A 59 -19.45 -2.56 8.12
C GLU A 59 -18.62 -1.28 7.99
N LEU A 60 -17.51 -1.31 7.25
CA LEU A 60 -16.75 -0.11 6.91
C LEU A 60 -17.46 0.69 5.80
N GLU A 61 -18.15 0.01 4.90
CA GLU A 61 -18.84 0.59 3.75
C GLU A 61 -20.26 1.09 4.01
N GLU A 62 -20.92 0.62 5.06
CA GLU A 62 -22.24 1.06 5.51
C GLU A 62 -22.21 2.41 6.24
N SER A 63 -21.03 3.02 6.36
CA SER A 63 -20.82 4.30 7.03
C SER A 63 -20.88 5.50 6.07
N GLU A 64 -21.13 6.70 6.63
CA GLU A 64 -21.08 7.97 5.89
C GLU A 64 -19.71 8.20 5.22
N LEU A 65 -18.64 7.63 5.78
CA LEU A 65 -17.28 7.68 5.23
C LEU A 65 -17.23 7.28 3.76
N LYS A 66 -17.92 6.21 3.37
CA LYS A 66 -17.92 5.77 1.96
C LYS A 66 -18.55 6.81 1.06
N SER A 67 -19.72 7.32 1.43
CA SER A 67 -20.40 8.36 0.66
C SER A 67 -19.55 9.62 0.56
N ASP A 68 -18.89 10.01 1.65
CA ASP A 68 -18.01 11.18 1.67
C ASP A 68 -16.82 11.01 0.74
N ILE A 69 -16.12 9.87 0.83
CA ILE A 69 -14.98 9.57 -0.05
C ILE A 69 -15.42 9.53 -1.52
N GLU A 70 -16.52 8.86 -1.84
CA GLU A 70 -17.03 8.78 -3.21
C GLU A 70 -17.30 10.18 -3.75
N ASN A 71 -18.02 11.03 -3.00
CA ASN A 71 -18.49 12.31 -3.49
C ASN A 71 -17.47 13.46 -3.36
N THR A 72 -16.39 13.30 -2.60
CA THR A 72 -15.38 14.35 -2.40
C THR A 72 -14.00 14.01 -2.95
N LEU A 73 -13.59 12.74 -2.94
CA LEU A 73 -12.24 12.31 -3.34
C LEU A 73 -12.22 11.51 -4.63
N TYR A 74 -13.29 10.74 -4.93
CA TYR A 74 -13.37 9.89 -6.12
C TYR A 74 -14.33 10.40 -7.20
N GLY A 75 -14.89 11.60 -7.04
CA GLY A 75 -15.74 12.24 -8.06
C GLY A 75 -16.99 11.41 -8.43
N SER A 76 -17.66 10.87 -7.41
CA SER A 76 -18.82 9.98 -7.48
C SER A 76 -18.55 8.61 -8.11
N MET A 77 -17.29 8.22 -8.31
CA MET A 77 -16.93 6.86 -8.67
C MET A 77 -17.09 5.92 -7.47
N PRO A 78 -17.60 4.69 -7.66
CA PRO A 78 -17.79 3.75 -6.57
C PRO A 78 -16.44 3.27 -6.01
N VAL A 79 -16.33 3.26 -4.69
CA VAL A 79 -15.14 2.77 -3.97
C VAL A 79 -15.47 1.52 -3.16
N GLN A 80 -14.47 0.72 -2.83
CA GLN A 80 -14.52 -0.33 -1.81
C GLN A 80 -13.68 0.09 -0.60
N ILE A 81 -14.12 -0.26 0.60
CA ILE A 81 -13.39 0.02 1.85
C ILE A 81 -13.07 -1.31 2.53
N GLY A 82 -11.79 -1.56 2.71
CA GLY A 82 -11.25 -2.77 3.30
C GLY A 82 -10.07 -2.48 4.22
N PHE A 83 -9.24 -3.47 4.46
CA PHE A 83 -8.04 -3.30 5.28
C PHE A 83 -6.89 -4.23 4.89
N CYS A 84 -5.69 -3.81 5.25
CA CYS A 84 -4.51 -4.65 5.35
C CYS A 84 -3.96 -4.58 6.78
N ASN A 85 -3.87 -5.73 7.45
CA ASN A 85 -3.24 -5.84 8.77
C ASN A 85 -2.08 -6.82 8.68
N GLY A 86 -0.95 -6.55 9.32
CA GLY A 86 0.18 -7.45 9.19
C GLY A 86 1.42 -7.10 9.95
N ARG A 87 2.49 -7.84 9.66
CA ARG A 87 3.80 -7.74 10.32
C ARG A 87 4.96 -7.65 9.34
N ASN A 88 4.70 -7.22 8.12
CA ASN A 88 5.74 -7.07 7.11
C ASN A 88 6.84 -6.11 7.61
N THR A 89 8.09 -6.44 7.26
CA THR A 89 9.29 -5.63 7.50
C THR A 89 10.12 -5.49 6.22
N THR A 90 9.76 -6.20 5.15
CA THR A 90 10.54 -6.22 3.89
C THR A 90 9.89 -5.36 2.82
N TYR A 91 10.70 -4.77 1.95
CA TYR A 91 10.23 -3.94 0.82
C TYR A 91 10.68 -4.50 -0.53
N ASN A 92 10.61 -5.82 -0.62
CA ASN A 92 11.10 -6.63 -1.73
C ASN A 92 10.01 -6.96 -2.75
N GLY A 93 9.00 -6.11 -2.85
CA GLY A 93 7.96 -6.18 -3.87
C GLY A 93 7.16 -4.89 -3.89
N PHE A 94 6.55 -4.65 -5.05
CA PHE A 94 5.78 -3.47 -5.33
C PHE A 94 4.55 -3.83 -6.17
N GLU A 95 3.47 -3.15 -5.90
CA GLU A 95 2.25 -3.11 -6.67
C GLU A 95 1.88 -1.67 -7.03
N TYR A 96 1.01 -1.55 -8.02
CA TYR A 96 0.39 -0.29 -8.39
C TYR A 96 -0.96 -0.53 -9.06
N HIS A 97 -1.75 0.54 -9.06
CA HIS A 97 -3.12 0.60 -9.57
C HIS A 97 -3.23 1.72 -10.61
N LYS A 98 -4.11 1.61 -11.60
CA LYS A 98 -4.39 2.71 -12.55
C LYS A 98 -5.36 3.75 -11.97
N CYS A 99 -5.55 3.71 -10.65
CA CYS A 99 -6.36 4.63 -9.86
C CYS A 99 -5.60 4.90 -8.55
N SER A 100 -5.87 6.03 -7.90
CA SER A 100 -5.31 6.29 -6.58
C SER A 100 -5.79 5.27 -5.55
N GLU A 101 -4.93 5.00 -4.57
CA GLU A 101 -5.25 4.26 -3.34
C GLU A 101 -5.24 5.24 -2.17
N ILE A 102 -6.23 5.15 -1.28
CA ILE A 102 -6.21 5.87 -0.01
C ILE A 102 -5.90 4.87 1.11
N ASN A 103 -4.94 5.21 1.96
CA ASN A 103 -4.64 4.48 3.19
C ASN A 103 -4.99 5.36 4.40
N TYR A 104 -5.50 4.74 5.45
CA TYR A 104 -5.64 5.37 6.76
C TYR A 104 -4.98 4.51 7.83
N ALA A 105 -3.95 5.10 8.44
CA ALA A 105 -3.14 4.45 9.45
C ALA A 105 -3.86 4.35 10.79
N VAL A 106 -4.51 3.23 11.08
CA VAL A 106 -5.09 2.93 12.40
C VAL A 106 -3.99 2.79 13.45
N THR A 107 -2.88 2.15 13.07
CA THR A 107 -1.63 2.16 13.83
C THR A 107 -0.52 2.73 12.96
N PRO A 108 0.57 3.28 13.52
CA PRO A 108 1.61 3.86 12.69
C PRO A 108 2.35 2.77 11.90
N PHE A 109 2.90 3.12 10.75
CA PHE A 109 3.68 2.22 9.91
C PHE A 109 4.65 2.99 8.98
N MET A 110 5.51 2.26 8.28
CA MET A 110 6.30 2.76 7.17
C MET A 110 5.73 2.27 5.84
N LEU A 111 5.80 3.09 4.80
CA LEU A 111 5.58 2.72 3.42
C LEU A 111 6.88 2.84 2.64
N VAL A 112 7.11 1.90 1.73
CA VAL A 112 8.20 2.00 0.78
C VAL A 112 7.62 2.31 -0.58
N LEU A 113 7.98 3.48 -1.10
CA LEU A 113 7.34 4.10 -2.24
C LEU A 113 8.33 4.25 -3.39
N GLY A 114 7.86 3.91 -4.58
CA GLY A 114 8.59 4.10 -5.84
C GLY A 114 7.70 4.74 -6.88
N HIS A 115 8.20 4.88 -8.11
CA HIS A 115 7.40 5.40 -9.21
C HIS A 115 7.32 4.46 -10.40
N VAL A 116 6.15 4.44 -11.04
CA VAL A 116 5.91 3.62 -12.24
C VAL A 116 6.86 3.95 -13.39
N TRP A 117 7.32 5.21 -13.50
CA TRP A 117 8.25 5.64 -14.55
C TRP A 117 9.71 5.21 -14.30
N ASP A 118 10.01 4.70 -13.12
CA ASP A 118 11.31 4.10 -12.81
C ASP A 118 11.37 2.61 -13.20
N ILE A 119 10.24 2.02 -13.61
CA ILE A 119 10.21 0.69 -14.21
C ILE A 119 10.77 0.77 -15.63
N ARG A 120 11.80 -0.04 -15.92
CA ARG A 120 12.45 -0.15 -17.23
C ARG A 120 12.56 -1.62 -17.60
N ASP A 121 12.06 -1.98 -18.79
CA ASP A 121 12.05 -3.38 -19.26
C ASP A 121 11.48 -4.35 -18.22
N ASN A 122 10.34 -3.98 -17.61
CA ASN A 122 9.68 -4.71 -16.51
C ASN A 122 10.58 -4.98 -15.28
N THR A 123 11.62 -4.17 -15.11
CA THR A 123 12.56 -4.24 -14.00
C THR A 123 12.48 -2.96 -13.17
N TYR A 124 12.61 -3.07 -11.85
CA TYR A 124 12.62 -1.93 -10.92
C TYR A 124 13.82 -2.02 -9.97
N ASP A 125 14.64 -0.97 -9.89
CA ASP A 125 15.76 -0.91 -8.95
C ASP A 125 15.29 -0.45 -7.58
N ILE A 126 15.45 -1.31 -6.57
CA ILE A 126 15.01 -1.04 -5.20
C ILE A 126 15.64 0.23 -4.60
N ARG A 127 16.81 0.64 -5.11
CA ARG A 127 17.50 1.87 -4.67
C ARG A 127 16.79 3.16 -5.09
N SER A 128 15.85 3.08 -6.04
CA SER A 128 14.99 4.20 -6.43
C SER A 128 13.83 4.43 -5.45
N ALA A 129 13.59 3.50 -4.52
CA ALA A 129 12.51 3.65 -3.56
C ALA A 129 12.89 4.58 -2.40
N GLN A 130 11.88 5.23 -1.83
CA GLN A 130 11.97 6.05 -0.62
C GLN A 130 11.06 5.51 0.48
N VAL A 131 11.45 5.68 1.73
CA VAL A 131 10.69 5.19 2.89
C VAL A 131 10.01 6.36 3.59
N PHE A 132 8.72 6.23 3.81
CA PHE A 132 7.90 7.23 4.50
C PHE A 132 7.22 6.65 5.73
N PHE A 133 7.34 7.33 6.86
CA PHE A 133 6.59 7.06 8.08
C PHE A 133 5.22 7.72 8.03
N VAL A 134 4.19 6.94 8.31
CA VAL A 134 2.79 7.37 8.42
C VAL A 134 2.37 7.27 9.88
N PRO A 135 2.11 8.39 10.57
CA PRO A 135 1.62 8.36 11.94
C PRO A 135 0.20 7.79 12.04
N ALA A 136 -0.14 7.16 13.17
CA ALA A 136 -1.52 6.76 13.45
C ALA A 136 -2.48 7.96 13.35
N GLY A 137 -3.69 7.71 12.87
CA GLY A 137 -4.71 8.72 12.62
C GLY A 137 -4.52 9.51 11.32
N THR A 138 -3.55 9.14 10.47
CA THR A 138 -3.26 9.89 9.24
C THR A 138 -3.86 9.19 8.03
N ALA A 139 -4.67 9.91 7.25
CA ALA A 139 -5.11 9.50 5.91
C ALA A 139 -4.14 10.04 4.85
N ILE A 140 -3.75 9.19 3.90
CA ILE A 140 -2.94 9.57 2.74
C ILE A 140 -3.58 9.05 1.46
N GLU A 141 -3.49 9.85 0.40
CA GLU A 141 -3.72 9.40 -0.97
C GLU A 141 -2.37 9.07 -1.60
N MET A 142 -2.22 7.87 -2.14
CA MET A 142 -1.14 7.50 -3.05
C MET A 142 -1.63 7.60 -4.48
N TYR A 143 -0.92 8.35 -5.31
CA TYR A 143 -1.28 8.53 -6.70
C TYR A 143 -1.13 7.24 -7.51
N GLN A 144 -1.85 7.13 -8.63
CA GLN A 144 -1.74 6.00 -9.57
C GLN A 144 -0.30 5.73 -10.07
N THR A 145 0.59 6.71 -9.93
CA THR A 145 2.00 6.61 -10.34
C THR A 145 2.91 6.05 -9.25
N THR A 146 2.36 5.77 -8.07
CA THR A 146 3.11 5.38 -6.88
C THR A 146 3.12 3.87 -6.73
N LEU A 147 4.32 3.31 -6.80
CA LEU A 147 4.58 1.93 -6.42
C LEU A 147 4.56 1.82 -4.90
N HIS A 148 3.91 0.81 -4.37
CA HIS A 148 3.85 0.55 -2.93
C HIS A 148 3.61 -0.95 -2.69
N LEU A 149 3.65 -1.41 -1.46
CA LEU A 149 3.16 -2.73 -1.06
C LEU A 149 2.62 -2.59 0.35
N SER A 150 2.15 -3.69 0.94
CA SER A 150 1.74 -3.75 2.34
C SER A 150 2.72 -2.98 3.25
N PRO A 151 2.21 -2.18 4.19
CA PRO A 151 3.04 -1.40 5.10
C PRO A 151 4.11 -2.23 5.84
N CYS A 152 5.17 -1.56 6.28
CA CYS A 152 6.18 -2.10 7.17
C CYS A 152 5.90 -1.67 8.61
N ARG A 153 5.89 -2.61 9.55
CA ARG A 153 5.57 -2.35 10.96
C ARG A 153 6.62 -1.45 11.63
N VAL A 154 6.18 -0.71 12.65
CA VAL A 154 7.05 0.08 13.55
C VAL A 154 6.96 -0.34 15.02
N CYS A 155 6.25 -1.43 15.30
CA CYS A 155 6.15 -2.05 16.61
C CYS A 155 5.98 -3.57 16.46
N ASP A 156 6.12 -4.30 17.57
CA ASP A 156 6.11 -5.77 17.56
C ASP A 156 4.74 -6.35 17.19
N GLU A 157 3.67 -5.68 17.61
CA GLU A 157 2.29 -6.08 17.35
C GLU A 157 1.99 -6.12 15.84
N GLY A 158 2.55 -5.19 15.07
CA GLY A 158 2.41 -5.04 13.63
C GLY A 158 1.72 -3.73 13.22
N PHE A 159 0.97 -3.75 12.12
CA PHE A 159 0.19 -2.61 11.66
C PHE A 159 -1.27 -2.97 11.37
N LYS A 160 -2.13 -1.96 11.47
CA LYS A 160 -3.50 -1.94 10.95
C LYS A 160 -3.66 -0.76 10.00
N ASP A 161 -4.16 -1.03 8.81
CA ASP A 161 -4.33 -0.03 7.76
C ASP A 161 -5.67 -0.22 7.07
N ILE A 162 -6.46 0.85 6.96
CA ILE A 162 -7.69 0.87 6.17
C ILE A 162 -7.28 1.18 4.73
N VAL A 163 -7.71 0.35 3.79
CA VAL A 163 -7.39 0.49 2.37
C VAL A 163 -8.67 0.82 1.61
N ILE A 164 -8.65 1.93 0.86
CA ILE A 164 -9.78 2.37 0.05
C ILE A 164 -9.32 2.48 -1.40
N LEU A 165 -10.06 1.82 -2.27
CA LEU A 165 -9.75 1.67 -3.69
C LEU A 165 -11.02 1.80 -4.53
N SER A 166 -10.88 2.03 -5.83
CA SER A 166 -12.01 1.90 -6.75
C SER A 166 -12.61 0.49 -6.68
N ARG A 167 -13.95 0.40 -6.74
CA ARG A 167 -14.70 -0.85 -6.60
C ARG A 167 -14.20 -1.94 -7.57
N GLY A 168 -13.90 -3.11 -7.02
CA GLY A 168 -13.42 -4.28 -7.74
C GLY A 168 -11.90 -4.37 -7.84
N THR A 169 -11.14 -3.39 -7.34
CA THR A 169 -9.67 -3.51 -7.33
C THR A 169 -9.23 -4.71 -6.48
N ASN A 170 -8.14 -5.38 -6.89
CA ASN A 170 -7.59 -6.58 -6.26
C ASN A 170 -8.46 -7.85 -6.37
N THR A 171 -9.54 -7.85 -7.16
CA THR A 171 -10.30 -9.08 -7.45
C THR A 171 -9.68 -9.88 -8.60
N PRO A 172 -10.00 -11.19 -8.75
CA PRO A 172 -9.54 -11.97 -9.90
C PRO A 172 -9.89 -11.31 -11.24
N LEU A 173 -9.02 -11.52 -12.23
CA LEU A 173 -9.30 -11.16 -13.62
C LEU A 173 -10.33 -12.14 -14.20
N GLU A 174 -11.38 -11.64 -14.85
CA GLU A 174 -12.33 -12.49 -15.59
C GLU A 174 -11.69 -13.08 -16.85
N TYR A 175 -10.81 -12.29 -17.49
CA TYR A 175 -10.08 -12.69 -18.68
C TYR A 175 -8.74 -11.95 -18.72
N LYS A 176 -7.63 -12.69 -18.91
CA LYS A 176 -6.31 -12.12 -19.16
C LYS A 176 -5.97 -12.31 -20.64
N LYS A 177 -6.00 -11.22 -21.40
CA LYS A 177 -5.59 -11.23 -22.81
C LYS A 177 -4.08 -11.08 -22.90
N THR A 178 -3.42 -11.96 -23.65
CA THR A 178 -2.05 -11.70 -24.09
C THR A 178 -2.10 -10.61 -25.18
N ASN A 179 -1.37 -9.53 -25.00
CA ASN A 179 -1.18 -8.49 -26.01
C ASN A 179 0.33 -8.22 -26.18
N ALA A 180 0.67 -7.34 -27.13
CA ALA A 180 2.07 -6.97 -27.39
C ALA A 180 2.61 -5.89 -26.42
N ASP A 181 1.79 -5.44 -25.47
CA ASP A 181 2.22 -4.44 -24.50
C ASP A 181 3.14 -5.12 -23.47
N PRO A 182 4.39 -4.64 -23.30
CA PRO A 182 5.32 -5.24 -22.35
C PRO A 182 4.85 -5.16 -20.89
N GLU A 183 4.04 -4.17 -20.50
CA GLU A 183 3.54 -4.02 -19.12
C GLU A 183 2.57 -5.16 -18.75
N SER A 184 1.95 -5.81 -19.74
CA SER A 184 0.94 -6.86 -19.51
C SER A 184 1.45 -8.06 -18.70
N VAL A 185 2.77 -8.27 -18.65
CA VAL A 185 3.41 -9.29 -17.80
C VAL A 185 3.25 -8.99 -16.31
N LEU A 186 3.20 -7.70 -15.93
CA LEU A 186 3.06 -7.25 -14.54
C LEU A 186 1.61 -7.35 -14.06
N LEU A 187 0.62 -7.38 -14.96
CA LEU A 187 -0.81 -7.45 -14.60
C LEU A 187 -1.14 -8.76 -13.88
N LEU A 188 -1.58 -8.67 -12.62
CA LEU A 188 -1.86 -9.83 -11.78
C LEU A 188 -3.34 -9.98 -11.42
N GLN A 189 -3.98 -8.88 -11.00
CA GLN A 189 -5.38 -8.85 -10.58
C GLN A 189 -6.09 -7.65 -11.21
N ARG A 190 -7.42 -7.55 -11.05
CA ARG A 190 -8.19 -6.41 -11.54
C ARG A 190 -7.62 -5.12 -10.96
N ASN A 191 -7.22 -4.22 -11.87
CA ASN A 191 -6.59 -2.95 -11.53
C ASN A 191 -5.33 -3.10 -10.64
N LYS A 192 -4.55 -4.19 -10.75
CA LYS A 192 -3.34 -4.42 -9.95
C LYS A 192 -2.22 -5.04 -10.78
N TRP A 193 -1.10 -4.35 -10.83
CA TRP A 193 0.14 -4.81 -11.44
C TRP A 193 1.17 -5.03 -10.34
N VAL A 194 1.98 -6.09 -10.43
CA VAL A 194 2.89 -6.51 -9.36
C VAL A 194 4.25 -6.90 -9.91
N ILE A 195 5.29 -6.35 -9.31
CA ILE A 195 6.69 -6.66 -9.55
C ILE A 195 7.35 -7.01 -8.21
N ALA A 196 8.15 -8.07 -8.16
CA ALA A 196 8.71 -8.58 -6.91
C ALA A 196 10.19 -8.93 -7.05
N HIS A 197 10.90 -8.93 -5.93
CA HIS A 197 12.26 -9.46 -5.86
C HIS A 197 12.21 -10.98 -6.09
N PRO A 198 13.18 -11.59 -6.79
CA PRO A 198 13.20 -13.03 -7.03
C PRO A 198 13.10 -13.88 -5.75
N GLU A 199 13.64 -13.39 -4.63
CA GLU A 199 13.58 -14.07 -3.33
C GLU A 199 12.22 -13.96 -2.62
N ARG A 200 11.29 -13.14 -3.13
CA ARG A 200 9.94 -13.01 -2.56
C ARG A 200 9.03 -14.13 -3.07
N GLU A 201 9.44 -15.38 -2.84
CA GLU A 201 8.79 -16.58 -3.37
C GLU A 201 7.26 -16.63 -3.17
N PRO A 202 6.69 -16.25 -2.00
CA PRO A 202 5.24 -16.30 -1.83
C PRO A 202 4.48 -15.44 -2.85
N LEU A 203 5.04 -14.28 -3.22
CA LEU A 203 4.42 -13.36 -4.18
C LEU A 203 4.65 -13.82 -5.62
N ILE A 204 5.82 -14.38 -5.92
CA ILE A 204 6.12 -15.00 -7.22
C ILE A 204 5.19 -16.20 -7.49
N LYS A 205 4.94 -17.06 -6.48
CA LYS A 205 4.02 -18.19 -6.59
C LYS A 205 2.57 -17.75 -6.84
N GLN A 206 2.21 -16.52 -6.48
CA GLN A 206 0.92 -15.92 -6.80
C GLN A 206 0.85 -15.38 -8.24
N GLY A 207 1.98 -15.30 -8.94
CA GLY A 207 2.08 -14.86 -10.34
C GLY A 207 2.73 -13.49 -10.55
N ALA A 208 3.29 -12.88 -9.50
CA ALA A 208 4.02 -11.63 -9.64
C ALA A 208 5.28 -11.79 -10.50
N HIS A 209 5.63 -10.74 -11.24
CA HIS A 209 6.81 -10.75 -12.10
C HIS A 209 8.11 -10.57 -11.28
N PRO A 210 9.13 -11.44 -11.42
CA PRO A 210 10.39 -11.35 -10.67
C PRO A 210 11.33 -10.29 -11.28
N GLY A 211 10.95 -9.00 -11.18
CA GLY A 211 11.65 -7.89 -11.81
C GLY A 211 12.27 -6.86 -10.85
N VAL A 212 12.14 -7.00 -9.53
CA VAL A 212 12.86 -6.08 -8.62
C VAL A 212 14.32 -6.49 -8.55
N ILE A 213 15.22 -5.55 -8.79
CA ILE A 213 16.68 -5.72 -8.70
C ILE A 213 17.28 -4.92 -7.55
N GLY A 214 18.42 -5.37 -7.06
CA GLY A 214 19.12 -4.79 -5.91
C GLY A 214 19.11 -5.72 -4.71
N GLU A 215 19.57 -5.23 -3.57
CA GLU A 215 19.60 -6.01 -2.32
C GLU A 215 18.17 -6.21 -1.79
N ASN A 216 17.85 -7.44 -1.37
CA ASN A 216 16.60 -7.73 -0.66
C ASN A 216 16.68 -7.15 0.75
N LYS A 217 16.07 -5.99 0.95
CA LYS A 217 16.21 -5.22 2.20
C LYS A 217 15.02 -5.43 3.15
N GLU A 218 15.35 -5.31 4.42
CA GLU A 218 14.44 -5.28 5.56
C GLU A 218 14.53 -3.92 6.24
N LEU A 219 13.40 -3.40 6.72
CA LEU A 219 13.32 -2.21 7.55
C LEU A 219 13.17 -2.60 9.02
N PHE A 220 13.94 -1.91 9.86
CA PHE A 220 13.98 -2.09 11.29
C PHE A 220 13.22 -0.96 12.00
N TYR A 221 12.76 -1.23 13.21
CA TYR A 221 12.04 -0.27 14.05
C TYR A 221 12.54 -0.21 15.50
N LYS A 222 13.55 -1.04 15.82
CA LYS A 222 14.25 -1.11 17.10
C LYS A 222 15.63 -1.76 16.91
#